data_AF-D3EBQ8-F1
#
_entry.id   AF-D3EBQ8-F1
#
_cell.length_a   1.000
_cell.length_b   1.000
_cell.length_c   1.000
_cell.angle_alpha   90.00
_cell.angle_beta   90.00
_cell.angle_gamma   90.00
#
_symmetry.space_group_name_H-M   'P 1'
#
loop_
_entity.id
_entity.type
_entity.pdbx_description
1 polymer ?
#
loop_
_entity_poly.entity_id
_entity_poly.type
_entity_poly.pdbx_seq_one_letter_code
_entity_poly.pdbx_strand_id
1 'polypeptide(L)'
;MKFRFKQWDLGSKFIFIATCLAIASFFFKWLDIGVAAENGFMQGGVLFIVCFIYPFLKVVREKKMNKLIAYAFALVAIFLTMMYVSSKTIDFFGETIRGAAAGPYLFLAACGLLTFGIFRRKV
;
A
#
# COMPACT_ATOMS: atom_id res chain seq x y z
N MET A 1 5.30 -23.94 -4.02
CA MET A 1 3.99 -23.26 -3.80
C MET A 1 3.15 -23.45 -5.06
N LYS A 2 1.93 -23.99 -4.98
CA LYS A 2 1.01 -24.03 -6.14
C LYS A 2 0.14 -22.76 -6.10
N PHE A 3 0.20 -21.94 -7.14
CA PHE A 3 -0.62 -20.73 -7.24
C PHE A 3 -2.05 -21.11 -7.63
N ARG A 4 -3.04 -20.84 -6.75
CA ARG A 4 -4.43 -21.28 -6.89
C ARG A 4 -5.44 -20.13 -6.90
N PHE A 5 -5.12 -19.04 -7.60
CA PHE A 5 -5.93 -17.81 -7.62
C PHE A 5 -7.42 -18.04 -7.92
N LYS A 6 -7.76 -18.94 -8.85
CA LYS A 6 -9.17 -19.23 -9.19
C LYS A 6 -9.98 -19.77 -8.00
N GLN A 7 -9.34 -20.55 -7.13
CA GLN A 7 -9.97 -21.24 -5.99
C GLN A 7 -10.01 -20.39 -4.72
N TRP A 8 -9.29 -19.27 -4.70
CA TRP A 8 -9.27 -18.38 -3.54
C TRP A 8 -10.60 -17.68 -3.31
N ASP A 9 -10.92 -17.46 -2.04
CA ASP A 9 -12.05 -16.63 -1.66
C ASP A 9 -11.83 -15.18 -2.09
N LEU A 10 -12.92 -14.43 -2.11
CA LEU A 10 -12.92 -13.04 -2.56
C LEU A 10 -11.92 -12.18 -1.77
N GLY A 11 -11.83 -12.34 -0.44
CA GLY A 11 -10.91 -11.55 0.39
C GLY A 11 -9.45 -11.85 0.08
N SER A 12 -9.10 -13.12 -0.11
CA SER A 12 -7.75 -13.53 -0.53
C SER A 12 -7.34 -12.94 -1.89
N LYS A 13 -8.27 -12.89 -2.86
CA LYS A 13 -8.04 -12.22 -4.16
C LYS A 13 -7.78 -10.73 -3.99
N PHE A 14 -8.57 -10.04 -3.16
CA PHE A 14 -8.37 -8.62 -2.89
C PHE A 14 -7.05 -8.32 -2.19
N ILE A 15 -6.63 -9.13 -1.22
CA ILE A 15 -5.30 -8.97 -0.57
C ILE A 15 -4.18 -9.14 -1.60
N PHE A 16 -4.29 -10.13 -2.49
CA PHE A 16 -3.31 -10.34 -3.56
C PHE A 16 -3.26 -9.15 -4.52
N ILE A 17 -4.41 -8.72 -5.03
CA ILE A 17 -4.53 -7.56 -5.93
C ILE A 17 -4.01 -6.28 -5.25
N ALA A 18 -4.36 -6.06 -3.98
CA ALA A 18 -3.86 -4.93 -3.19
C ALA A 18 -2.32 -4.95 -3.08
N THR A 19 -1.72 -6.13 -2.88
CA THR A 19 -0.26 -6.26 -2.83
C THR A 19 0.37 -5.94 -4.19
N CYS A 20 -0.21 -6.42 -5.29
CA CYS A 20 0.25 -6.08 -6.64
C CYS A 20 0.11 -4.57 -6.91
N LEU A 21 -0.99 -3.95 -6.50
CA LEU A 21 -1.24 -2.52 -6.67
C LEU A 21 -0.27 -1.67 -5.84
N ALA A 22 0.03 -2.09 -4.61
CA ALA A 22 1.04 -1.46 -3.76
C ALA A 22 2.42 -1.49 -4.43
N ILE A 23 2.84 -2.63 -4.98
CA ILE A 23 4.09 -2.75 -5.73
C ILE A 23 4.07 -1.86 -6.97
N ALA A 24 2.98 -1.88 -7.74
CA ALA A 24 2.82 -1.03 -8.92
C ALA A 24 2.94 0.46 -8.57
N SER A 25 2.43 0.88 -7.42
CA SER A 25 2.50 2.27 -6.96
C SER A 25 3.93 2.80 -6.80
N PHE A 26 4.91 1.94 -6.53
CA PHE A 26 6.31 2.36 -6.37
C PHE A 26 6.97 2.79 -7.68
N PHE A 27 6.43 2.35 -8.83
CA PHE A 27 6.90 2.77 -10.14
C PHE A 27 6.35 4.14 -10.55
N PHE A 28 5.31 4.63 -9.88
CA PHE A 28 4.77 5.97 -10.10
C PHE A 28 5.62 7.01 -9.36
N LYS A 29 5.49 8.27 -9.79
CA LYS A 29 6.07 9.39 -9.05
C LYS A 29 5.43 9.46 -7.66
N TRP A 30 6.27 9.47 -6.64
CA TRP A 30 5.90 9.68 -5.24
C TRP A 30 6.16 11.13 -4.80
N LEU A 31 7.13 11.78 -5.42
CA LEU A 31 7.40 13.20 -5.28
C LEU A 31 7.41 13.84 -6.67
N ASP A 32 6.72 14.95 -6.84
CA ASP A 32 6.84 15.82 -8.00
C ASP A 32 6.67 17.27 -7.55
N ILE A 33 7.77 18.01 -7.53
CA ILE A 33 7.82 19.43 -7.15
C ILE A 33 8.24 20.31 -8.34
N GLY A 34 8.06 19.82 -9.57
CA GLY A 34 8.41 20.52 -10.82
C GLY A 34 9.90 20.48 -11.16
N VAL A 35 10.78 20.74 -10.18
CA VAL A 35 12.25 20.68 -10.36
C VAL A 35 12.86 19.31 -10.06
N ALA A 36 12.16 18.50 -9.26
CA ALA A 36 12.55 17.14 -8.92
C ALA A 36 11.33 16.23 -8.95
N ALA A 37 11.48 15.09 -9.62
CA ALA A 37 10.46 14.07 -9.69
C ALA A 37 11.09 12.71 -9.37
N GLU A 38 10.58 12.05 -8.34
CA GLU A 38 11.13 10.80 -7.85
C GLU A 38 10.03 9.76 -7.65
N ASN A 39 10.37 8.50 -7.94
CA ASN A 39 9.46 7.37 -7.77
C ASN A 39 9.48 6.84 -6.33
N GLY A 40 8.59 5.89 -6.02
CA GLY A 40 8.46 5.32 -4.67
C GLY A 40 9.67 4.52 -4.20
N PHE A 41 10.54 4.07 -5.10
CA PHE A 41 11.80 3.40 -4.72
C PHE A 41 12.81 4.42 -4.21
N MET A 42 12.99 5.55 -4.91
CA MET A 42 13.93 6.60 -4.52
C MET A 42 13.50 7.31 -3.22
N GLN A 43 12.20 7.49 -3.01
CA GLN A 43 11.65 8.12 -1.81
C GLN A 43 11.53 7.17 -0.60
N GLY A 44 12.07 5.94 -0.69
CA GLY A 44 12.01 4.97 0.40
C GLY A 44 10.62 4.38 0.70
N GLY A 45 9.61 4.74 -0.10
CA GLY A 45 8.23 4.24 0.01
C GLY A 45 8.14 2.71 -0.11
N VAL A 46 9.11 2.08 -0.78
CA VAL A 46 9.23 0.61 -0.87
C VAL A 46 9.23 -0.06 0.51
N LEU A 47 9.74 0.60 1.57
CA LEU A 47 9.74 0.03 2.93
C LEU A 47 8.32 -0.19 3.47
N PHE A 48 7.32 0.53 2.96
CA PHE A 48 5.94 0.40 3.42
C PHE A 48 5.33 -0.95 2.99
N ILE A 49 5.92 -1.63 1.99
CA ILE A 49 5.47 -2.95 1.55
C ILE A 49 5.58 -4.02 2.65
N VAL A 50 6.42 -3.79 3.66
CA VAL A 50 6.57 -4.71 4.81
C VAL A 50 5.22 -4.97 5.48
N CYS A 51 4.33 -3.97 5.50
CA CYS A 51 2.98 -4.12 6.05
C CYS A 51 2.08 -5.07 5.25
N PHE A 52 2.37 -5.29 3.97
CA PHE A 52 1.63 -6.21 3.10
C PHE A 52 2.15 -7.65 3.20
N ILE A 53 3.38 -7.86 3.68
CA ILE A 53 4.03 -9.17 3.71
C ILE A 53 3.22 -10.18 4.53
N TYR A 54 2.80 -9.82 5.75
CA TYR A 54 2.07 -10.76 6.61
C TYR A 54 0.73 -11.21 6.00
N PRO A 55 -0.19 -10.30 5.60
CA PRO A 55 -1.44 -10.70 4.95
C PRO A 55 -1.22 -11.48 3.66
N PHE A 56 -0.26 -11.04 2.83
CA PHE A 56 0.08 -11.70 1.57
C PHE A 56 0.57 -13.13 1.79
N LEU A 57 1.55 -13.33 2.68
CA LEU A 57 2.07 -14.67 2.98
C LEU A 57 0.99 -15.61 3.51
N LYS A 58 0.03 -15.08 4.28
CA LYS A 58 -1.12 -15.87 4.75
C LYS A 58 -2.04 -16.27 3.60
N VAL A 59 -2.23 -15.42 2.59
CA VAL A 59 -2.99 -15.77 1.38
C VAL A 59 -2.26 -16.85 0.58
N VAL A 60 -1.01 -16.61 0.19
CA VAL A 60 -0.30 -17.51 -0.72
C VAL A 60 -0.02 -18.87 -0.08
N ARG A 61 0.13 -18.93 1.25
CA ARG A 61 0.26 -20.18 2.01
C ARG A 61 -1.08 -20.84 2.36
N GLU A 62 -2.20 -20.20 2.04
CA GLU A 62 -3.56 -20.67 2.36
C GLU A 62 -3.72 -21.03 3.85
N LYS A 63 -3.06 -20.25 4.72
CA LYS A 63 -3.09 -20.44 6.17
C LYS A 63 -4.07 -19.47 6.81
N LYS A 64 -4.64 -19.89 7.94
CA LYS A 64 -5.46 -19.01 8.78
C LYS A 64 -4.73 -17.71 9.12
N MET A 65 -5.43 -16.61 8.92
CA MET A 65 -4.93 -15.26 9.17
C MET A 65 -5.53 -14.69 10.43
N ASN A 66 -4.67 -14.25 11.37
CA ASN A 66 -5.14 -13.43 12.48
C ASN A 66 -5.50 -12.04 11.93
N LYS A 67 -6.81 -11.73 11.90
CA LYS A 67 -7.35 -10.48 11.35
C LYS A 67 -6.89 -9.26 12.14
N LEU A 68 -6.77 -9.36 13.46
CA LEU A 68 -6.35 -8.24 14.31
C LEU A 68 -4.93 -7.78 13.93
N ILE A 69 -4.00 -8.73 13.78
CA ILE A 69 -2.63 -8.45 13.36
C ILE A 69 -2.62 -7.88 11.93
N ALA A 70 -3.41 -8.45 11.03
CA ALA A 70 -3.49 -7.96 9.64
C ALA A 70 -4.02 -6.52 9.56
N TYR A 71 -5.04 -6.19 10.37
CA TYR A 71 -5.56 -4.82 10.47
C TYR A 71 -4.55 -3.86 11.09
N ALA A 72 -3.79 -4.29 12.10
CA ALA A 72 -2.72 -3.47 12.66
C ALA A 72 -1.69 -3.08 11.57
N PHE A 73 -1.26 -4.05 10.75
CA PHE A 73 -0.38 -3.76 9.63
C PHE A 73 -1.02 -2.82 8.59
N ALA A 74 -2.29 -3.03 8.24
CA ALA A 74 -2.99 -2.15 7.31
C ALA A 74 -3.11 -0.71 7.84
N LEU A 75 -3.41 -0.55 9.13
CA LEU A 75 -3.50 0.76 9.79
C LEU A 75 -2.14 1.46 9.81
N VAL A 76 -1.07 0.73 10.16
CA VAL A 76 0.30 1.26 10.13
C VAL A 76 0.68 1.70 8.71
N ALA A 77 0.34 0.92 7.67
CA ALA A 77 0.61 1.30 6.28
C ALA A 77 -0.11 2.60 5.88
N ILE A 78 -1.39 2.76 6.25
CA ILE A 78 -2.16 3.98 6.03
C ILE A 78 -1.49 5.16 6.74
N PHE A 79 -1.16 4.98 8.03
CA PHE A 79 -0.54 6.03 8.84
C PHE A 79 0.81 6.50 8.27
N LEU A 80 1.70 5.57 7.92
CA LEU A 80 3.00 5.89 7.31
C LEU A 80 2.84 6.63 5.98
N THR A 81 1.88 6.22 5.16
CA THR A 81 1.61 6.88 3.87
C THR A 81 1.06 8.28 4.06
N MET A 82 0.15 8.47 5.02
CA MET A 82 -0.38 9.79 5.37
C MET A 82 0.73 10.71 5.90
N MET A 83 1.59 10.20 6.79
CA MET A 83 2.76 10.95 7.27
C MET A 83 3.68 11.36 6.12
N TYR A 84 3.94 10.45 5.17
CA TYR A 84 4.72 10.76 3.98
C TYR A 84 4.08 11.89 3.17
N VAL A 85 2.79 11.79 2.84
CA VAL A 85 2.06 12.82 2.07
C VAL A 85 2.11 14.18 2.78
N SER A 86 1.88 14.21 4.10
CA SER A 86 1.95 15.43 4.90
C SER A 86 3.37 16.03 4.91
N SER A 87 4.42 15.20 4.98
CA SER A 87 5.81 15.66 4.96
C SER A 87 6.25 16.30 3.65
N LYS A 88 5.54 16.04 2.55
CA LYS A 88 5.82 16.58 1.21
C LYS A 88 4.92 17.77 0.83
N THR A 89 4.24 18.35 1.82
CA THR A 89 3.53 19.61 1.65
C THR A 89 4.46 20.73 2.10
N ILE A 90 4.83 21.63 1.19
CA ILE A 90 5.80 22.70 1.45
C ILE A 90 5.16 24.04 1.09
N ASP A 91 5.28 25.04 1.96
CA ASP A 91 4.93 26.42 1.61
C ASP A 91 6.10 27.04 0.85
N PHE A 92 5.84 27.44 -0.40
CA PHE A 92 6.85 28.04 -1.27
C PHE A 92 6.28 29.35 -1.81
N PHE A 93 6.93 30.49 -1.48
CA PHE A 93 6.48 31.84 -1.85
C PHE A 93 5.04 32.19 -1.42
N GLY A 94 4.58 31.69 -0.27
CA GLY A 94 3.23 31.96 0.24
C GLY A 94 2.11 31.14 -0.41
N GLU A 95 2.45 30.25 -1.35
CA GLU A 95 1.53 29.22 -1.84
C GLU A 95 1.92 27.84 -1.33
N THR A 96 0.93 27.08 -0.86
CA THR A 96 1.12 25.69 -0.41
C THR A 96 1.22 24.77 -1.62
N ILE A 97 2.43 24.32 -1.94
CA ILE A 97 2.67 23.37 -3.03
C ILE A 97 2.67 21.94 -2.46
N ARG A 98 1.77 21.11 -2.98
CA ARG A 98 1.71 19.68 -2.64
C ARG A 98 2.66 18.91 -3.55
N GLY A 99 3.81 18.49 -3.01
CA GLY A 99 4.79 17.68 -3.73
C GLY A 99 4.43 16.20 -3.83
N ALA A 100 3.44 15.71 -3.07
CA ALA A 100 2.99 14.33 -3.17
C ALA A 100 2.27 14.08 -4.51
N ALA A 101 2.85 13.22 -5.34
CA ALA A 101 2.32 12.88 -6.67
C ALA A 101 1.35 11.68 -6.60
N ALA A 102 1.03 11.03 -7.73
CA ALA A 102 0.00 9.98 -7.79
C ALA A 102 0.35 8.68 -7.02
N GLY A 103 1.63 8.35 -6.87
CA GLY A 103 2.09 7.09 -6.28
C GLY A 103 1.63 6.81 -4.85
N PRO A 104 1.78 7.74 -3.87
CA PRO A 104 1.38 7.53 -2.49
C PRO A 104 -0.15 7.43 -2.36
N TYR A 105 -0.91 8.13 -3.21
CA TYR A 105 -2.37 7.99 -3.26
C TYR A 105 -2.80 6.63 -3.82
N LEU A 106 -2.09 6.10 -4.83
CA LEU A 106 -2.30 4.74 -5.33
C LEU A 106 -1.95 3.69 -4.26
N PHE A 107 -0.89 3.92 -3.48
CA PHE A 107 -0.54 3.08 -2.34
C PHE A 107 -1.63 3.14 -1.24
N LEU A 108 -2.16 4.32 -0.93
CA LEU A 108 -3.31 4.49 -0.02
C LEU A 108 -4.54 3.71 -0.49
N ALA A 109 -4.85 3.75 -1.80
CA ALA A 109 -5.92 2.94 -2.37
C ALA A 109 -5.65 1.43 -2.21
N ALA A 110 -4.40 1.00 -2.39
CA ALA A 110 -3.98 -0.37 -2.12
C ALA A 110 -4.17 -0.77 -0.63
N CYS A 111 -3.89 0.14 0.32
CA CYS A 111 -4.17 -0.08 1.73
C CYS A 111 -5.68 -0.25 2.02
N GLY A 112 -6.53 0.53 1.34
CA GLY A 112 -7.98 0.38 1.40
C GLY A 112 -8.44 -0.99 0.91
N LEU A 113 -7.93 -1.43 -0.25
CA LEU A 113 -8.21 -2.76 -0.80
C LEU A 113 -7.68 -3.89 0.09
N LEU A 114 -6.52 -3.71 0.73
CA LEU A 114 -5.97 -4.65 1.70
C LEU A 114 -6.93 -4.81 2.89
N THR A 115 -7.40 -3.69 3.45
CA THR A 115 -8.34 -3.65 4.57
C THR A 115 -9.67 -4.33 4.21
N PHE A 116 -10.21 -4.04 3.03
CA PHE A 116 -11.41 -4.70 2.52
C PHE A 116 -11.19 -6.20 2.29
N GLY A 117 -10.04 -6.58 1.75
CA GLY A 117 -9.65 -7.96 1.56
C GLY A 117 -9.57 -8.74 2.87
N ILE A 118 -8.97 -8.16 3.91
CA ILE A 118 -8.92 -8.73 5.27
C ILE A 118 -10.33 -8.93 5.84
N PHE A 119 -11.21 -7.94 5.67
CA PHE A 119 -12.59 -8.02 6.14
C PHE A 119 -13.34 -9.19 5.49
N ARG A 120 -13.31 -9.26 4.16
CA ARG A 120 -14.02 -10.27 3.35
C ARG A 120 -13.38 -11.65 3.37
N ARG A 121 -12.16 -11.77 3.89
CA ARG A 121 -11.45 -13.05 3.95
C ARG A 121 -12.14 -14.03 4.88
N LYS A 122 -12.40 -15.23 4.38
CA LYS A 122 -13.10 -16.31 5.11
C LYS A 122 -12.16 -17.25 5.87
N VAL A 123 -10.92 -17.44 5.40
CA VAL A 123 -9.97 -18.44 5.91
C VAL A 123 -8.64 -17.84 6.29
#